data_AF-A0A1C3NYV4-F1
#
_entry.id   AF-A0A1C3NYV4-F1
#
_cell.length_a   1.000
_cell.length_b   1.000
_cell.length_c   1.000
_cell.angle_alpha   90.00
_cell.angle_beta   90.00
_cell.angle_gamma   90.00
#
_symmetry.space_group_name_H-M   'P 1'
#
loop_
_entity.id
_entity.type
_entity.pdbx_description
1 polymer ?
#
loop_
_entity_poly.entity_id
_entity_poly.type
_entity_poly.pdbx_seq_one_letter_code
_entity_poly.pdbx_strand_id
1 'polypeptide(L)'
;MVGFRLAELREGVWIRPDNLLRQLSGTVAEQCTFFESRYPDSLKLVGLLWDLPGWAYEARRLCTELDTAGALTAGFMVTAEVLRHLLIDPYLPPELLPEDWPGAELRKLYAEFSATYTKRLRDYSGG
;
A
#
# COMPACT_ATOMS: atom_id res chain seq x y z
N MET A 1 -13.31 4.72 -1.79
CA MET A 1 -12.46 5.34 -0.74
C MET A 1 -11.02 4.86 -0.74
N VAL A 2 -10.74 3.55 -0.82
CA VAL A 2 -9.36 2.98 -0.84
C VAL A 2 -8.47 3.57 -1.95
N GLY A 3 -9.01 3.83 -3.15
CA GLY A 3 -8.28 4.47 -4.25
C GLY A 3 -7.80 5.91 -3.94
N PHE A 4 -8.39 6.56 -2.95
CA PHE A 4 -7.98 7.87 -2.44
C PHE A 4 -7.21 7.80 -1.12
N ARG A 5 -6.91 6.60 -0.60
CA ARG A 5 -6.23 6.38 0.69
C ARG A 5 -6.97 6.97 1.90
N LEU A 6 -8.28 7.11 1.78
CA LEU A 6 -9.14 7.55 2.88
C LEU A 6 -9.51 6.37 3.77
N ALA A 7 -9.40 6.55 5.08
CA ALA A 7 -9.88 5.61 6.09
C ALA A 7 -11.14 6.16 6.78
N GLU A 8 -12.01 5.25 7.20
CA GLU A 8 -13.24 5.60 7.89
C GLU A 8 -12.95 5.92 9.36
N LEU A 9 -13.25 7.14 9.78
CA LEU A 9 -13.18 7.53 11.19
C LEU A 9 -14.45 7.13 11.94
N ARG A 10 -15.58 7.24 11.25
CA ARG A 10 -16.93 6.84 11.68
C ARG A 10 -17.83 6.81 10.45
N GLU A 11 -19.05 6.28 10.60
CA GLU A 11 -20.03 6.23 9.52
C GLU A 11 -20.16 7.57 8.78
N GLY A 12 -19.90 7.54 7.48
CA GLY A 12 -20.00 8.71 6.60
C GLY A 12 -18.86 9.74 6.71
N VAL A 13 -17.89 9.53 7.61
CA VAL A 13 -16.71 10.42 7.77
C VAL A 13 -15.44 9.66 7.46
N TRP A 14 -14.77 10.13 6.42
CA TRP A 14 -13.54 9.55 5.92
C TRP A 14 -12.44 10.59 5.93
N ILE A 15 -11.23 10.19 6.32
CA ILE A 15 -10.11 11.09 6.51
C ILE A 15 -8.80 10.46 6.03
N ARG A 16 -7.85 11.32 5.65
CA ARG A 16 -6.45 10.99 5.39
C ARG A 16 -5.58 12.21 5.70
N PRO A 17 -4.28 12.05 5.90
CA PRO A 17 -3.35 13.18 5.86
C PRO A 17 -3.37 13.88 4.49
N ASP A 18 -3.16 15.19 4.48
CA ASP A 18 -3.12 15.99 3.24
C ASP A 18 -1.72 16.02 2.61
N ASN A 19 -1.09 14.86 2.48
CA ASN A 19 0.23 14.71 1.88
C ASN A 19 0.19 14.23 0.41
N LEU A 20 -0.99 13.86 -0.09
CA LEU A 20 -1.16 13.30 -1.43
C LEU A 20 -1.67 14.36 -2.40
N LEU A 21 -0.87 14.66 -3.42
CA LEU A 21 -1.23 15.56 -4.54
C LEU A 21 -2.42 15.06 -5.38
N ARG A 22 -2.83 13.80 -5.17
CA ARG A 22 -3.95 13.18 -5.88
C ARG A 22 -5.25 13.89 -5.53
N GLN A 23 -5.80 14.56 -6.53
CA GLN A 23 -7.12 15.19 -6.48
C GLN A 23 -8.22 14.15 -6.29
N LEU A 24 -9.23 14.51 -5.51
CA LEU A 24 -10.45 13.73 -5.34
C LEU A 24 -11.35 13.96 -6.56
N SER A 25 -11.94 12.91 -7.11
CA SER A 25 -12.69 12.98 -8.37
C SER A 25 -13.86 11.99 -8.42
N GLY A 26 -14.72 12.15 -9.44
CA GLY A 26 -15.94 11.35 -9.63
C GLY A 26 -16.94 11.55 -8.49
N THR A 27 -17.65 10.49 -8.13
CA THR A 27 -18.72 10.51 -7.11
C THR A 27 -18.25 11.09 -5.77
N VAL A 28 -16.99 10.87 -5.38
CA VAL A 28 -16.44 11.44 -4.14
C VAL A 28 -16.42 12.97 -4.21
N ALA A 29 -15.96 13.55 -5.32
CA ALA A 29 -15.94 15.00 -5.51
C ALA A 29 -17.35 15.59 -5.68
N GLU A 30 -18.26 14.84 -6.29
CA GLU A 30 -19.63 15.30 -6.60
C GLU A 30 -20.59 15.24 -5.42
N GLN A 31 -20.40 14.29 -4.48
CA GLN A 31 -21.39 13.98 -3.44
C GLN A 31 -20.88 14.10 -2.01
N CYS A 32 -19.59 14.38 -1.80
CA CYS A 32 -19.04 14.58 -0.45
C CYS A 32 -18.78 16.06 -0.16
N THR A 33 -18.83 16.40 1.12
CA THR A 33 -18.34 17.69 1.63
C THR A 33 -16.92 17.52 2.16
N PHE A 34 -16.02 18.43 1.80
CA PHE A 34 -14.61 18.38 2.17
C PHE A 34 -14.31 19.38 3.28
N PHE A 35 -13.50 18.93 4.25
CA PHE A 35 -13.01 19.75 5.34
C PHE A 35 -11.53 19.47 5.53
N GLU A 36 -10.78 20.54 5.81
CA GLU A 36 -9.44 20.43 6.36
C GLU A 36 -9.54 20.43 7.89
N SER A 37 -8.74 19.61 8.54
CA SER A 37 -8.70 19.53 9.99
C SER A 37 -7.30 19.27 10.47
N ARG A 38 -7.03 19.68 11.72
CA ARG A 38 -5.77 19.40 12.40
C ARG A 38 -6.09 18.65 13.68
N TYR A 39 -5.53 17.46 13.82
CA TYR A 39 -5.67 16.65 15.03
C TYR A 39 -4.46 16.86 15.95
N PRO A 40 -4.67 17.07 17.27
CA PRO A 40 -3.56 17.23 18.21
C PRO A 40 -2.69 15.97 18.36
N ASP A 41 -3.30 14.77 18.30
CA ASP A 41 -2.62 13.48 18.44
C ASP A 41 -2.78 12.65 17.15
N SER A 42 -2.08 13.09 16.09
CA SER A 42 -2.16 12.47 14.77
C SER A 42 -1.65 11.02 14.75
N LEU A 43 -0.66 10.68 15.58
CA LEU A 43 -0.12 9.32 15.66
C LEU A 43 -1.17 8.34 16.18
N LYS A 44 -1.85 8.71 17.28
CA LYS A 44 -2.95 7.90 17.81
C LYS A 44 -4.09 7.77 16.82
N LEU A 45 -4.46 8.86 16.13
CA LEU A 45 -5.52 8.83 15.12
C LEU A 45 -5.19 7.83 14.00
N VAL A 46 -3.98 7.88 13.46
CA VAL A 46 -3.54 6.97 12.40
C VAL A 46 -3.63 5.51 12.86
N GLY A 47 -3.21 5.20 14.09
CA GLY A 47 -3.31 3.84 14.64
C GLY A 47 -4.75 3.35 14.85
N LEU A 48 -5.74 4.24 14.93
CA LEU A 48 -7.17 3.89 14.95
C LEU A 48 -7.75 3.67 13.55
N LEU A 49 -7.21 4.36 12.55
CA LEU A 49 -7.70 4.37 11.18
C LEU A 49 -7.15 3.20 10.35
N TRP A 50 -5.93 2.77 10.62
CA TRP A 50 -5.25 1.70 9.89
C TRP A 50 -4.59 0.71 10.86
N ASP A 51 -4.71 -0.58 10.53
CA ASP A 51 -3.90 -1.62 11.14
C ASP A 51 -2.46 -1.57 10.59
N LEU A 52 -1.68 -0.59 11.06
CA LEU A 52 -0.27 -0.44 10.67
C LEU A 52 0.58 -1.66 11.06
N PRO A 53 0.45 -2.24 12.27
CA PRO A 53 1.21 -3.44 12.63
C PRO A 53 0.89 -4.63 11.72
N GLY A 54 -0.39 -4.88 11.44
CA GLY A 54 -0.81 -5.96 10.54
C GLY A 54 -0.34 -5.72 9.10
N TRP A 55 -0.42 -4.48 8.61
CA TRP A 55 0.13 -4.16 7.29
C TRP A 55 1.63 -4.42 7.23
N ALA A 56 2.39 -3.95 8.22
CA ALA A 56 3.85 -4.14 8.27
C ALA A 56 4.24 -5.62 8.38
N TYR A 57 3.50 -6.41 9.15
CA TYR A 57 3.70 -7.85 9.27
C TYR A 57 3.55 -8.55 7.91
N GLU A 58 2.44 -8.29 7.21
CA GLU A 58 2.19 -8.88 5.89
C GLU A 58 3.21 -8.43 4.85
N ALA A 59 3.61 -7.16 4.85
CA ALA A 59 4.66 -6.65 3.96
C ALA A 59 5.98 -7.41 4.15
N ARG A 60 6.40 -7.69 5.39
CA ARG A 60 7.63 -8.45 5.68
C ARG A 60 7.53 -9.91 5.26
N ARG A 61 6.36 -10.54 5.45
CA ARG A 61 6.10 -11.89 4.92
C ARG A 61 6.26 -11.90 3.39
N LEU A 62 5.68 -10.91 2.70
CA LEU A 62 5.79 -10.78 1.26
C LEU A 62 7.22 -10.51 0.77
N CYS A 63 8.02 -9.73 1.50
CA CYS A 63 9.45 -9.59 1.21
C CYS A 63 10.16 -10.96 1.22
N THR A 64 9.89 -11.78 2.25
CA THR A 64 10.48 -13.12 2.39
C THR A 64 10.03 -14.06 1.25
N GLU A 65 8.78 -13.96 0.80
CA GLU A 65 8.26 -14.76 -0.30
C GLU A 65 8.85 -14.33 -1.66
N LEU A 66 9.05 -13.03 -1.88
CA LEU A 66 9.73 -12.53 -3.08
C LEU A 66 11.16 -13.07 -3.19
N ASP A 67 11.89 -13.12 -2.07
CA ASP A 67 13.27 -13.63 -2.04
C ASP A 67 13.37 -15.14 -2.32
N THR A 68 12.34 -15.90 -1.99
CA THR A 68 12.34 -17.37 -2.08
C THR A 68 11.61 -17.93 -3.30
N ALA A 69 10.83 -17.10 -4.02
CA ALA A 69 10.05 -17.52 -5.18
C ALA A 69 10.92 -17.89 -6.40
N GLY A 70 11.24 -19.19 -6.53
CA GLY A 70 12.02 -19.73 -7.66
C GLY A 70 11.20 -20.09 -8.90
N ALA A 71 10.01 -20.68 -8.72
CA ALA A 71 9.17 -21.19 -9.81
C ALA A 71 8.30 -20.09 -10.45
N LEU A 72 7.95 -20.25 -11.74
CA LEU A 72 7.14 -19.26 -12.47
C LEU A 72 5.77 -19.03 -11.80
N THR A 73 5.01 -20.10 -11.53
CA THR A 73 3.71 -19.99 -10.87
C THR A 73 3.79 -19.34 -9.49
N ALA A 74 4.80 -19.70 -8.69
CA ALA A 74 5.02 -19.08 -7.38
C ALA A 74 5.30 -17.58 -7.51
N GLY A 75 6.14 -17.19 -8.47
CA GLY A 75 6.45 -15.78 -8.74
C GLY A 75 5.24 -14.96 -9.20
N PHE A 76 4.34 -15.56 -10.00
CA PHE A 76 3.08 -14.91 -10.37
C PHE A 76 2.18 -14.67 -9.16
N MET A 77 2.02 -15.68 -8.30
CA MET A 77 1.15 -15.60 -7.13
C MET A 77 1.63 -14.53 -6.14
N VAL A 78 2.93 -14.54 -5.82
CA VAL A 78 3.54 -13.54 -4.93
C VAL A 78 3.41 -12.14 -5.52
N THR A 79 3.65 -11.97 -6.82
CA THR A 79 3.45 -10.68 -7.52
C THR A 79 2.02 -10.16 -7.35
N ALA A 80 1.01 -11.01 -7.59
CA ALA A 80 -0.38 -10.62 -7.44
C ALA A 80 -0.73 -10.23 -6.00
N GLU A 81 -0.10 -10.88 -5.02
CA GLU A 81 -0.31 -10.61 -3.60
C GLU A 81 0.33 -9.30 -3.16
N VAL A 82 1.57 -9.05 -3.57
CA VAL A 82 2.26 -7.78 -3.36
C VAL A 82 1.47 -6.61 -3.94
N LEU A 83 0.94 -6.76 -5.17
CA LEU A 83 0.11 -5.73 -5.79
C LEU A 83 -1.15 -5.46 -4.96
N ARG A 84 -1.86 -6.51 -4.51
CA ARG A 84 -3.03 -6.36 -3.63
C ARG A 84 -2.69 -5.66 -2.31
N HIS A 85 -1.53 -5.97 -1.74
CA HIS A 85 -1.07 -5.36 -0.49
C HIS A 85 -0.67 -3.88 -0.65
N LEU A 86 0.03 -3.54 -1.74
CA LEU A 86 0.38 -2.14 -2.07
C LEU A 86 -0.86 -1.31 -2.43
N LEU A 87 -1.94 -1.94 -2.93
CA LEU A 87 -3.21 -1.27 -3.17
C LEU A 87 -3.90 -0.81 -1.88
N ILE A 88 -3.55 -1.35 -0.71
CA ILE A 88 -4.11 -0.93 0.58
C ILE A 88 -3.12 -0.12 1.43
N ASP A 89 -1.91 0.16 0.93
CA ASP A 89 -0.93 1.01 1.62
C ASP A 89 -1.54 2.41 1.90
N PRO A 90 -1.49 2.91 3.16
CA PRO A 90 -2.08 4.19 3.53
C PRO A 90 -1.33 5.41 2.98
N TYR A 91 -0.08 5.27 2.52
CA TYR A 91 0.78 6.37 2.05
C TYR A 91 0.87 7.53 3.06
N LEU A 92 1.11 7.19 4.32
CA LEU A 92 1.28 8.19 5.38
C LEU A 92 2.55 9.03 5.14
N PRO A 93 2.55 10.30 5.59
CA PRO A 93 3.77 11.10 5.60
C PRO A 93 4.78 10.52 6.62
N PRO A 94 6.10 10.75 6.43
CA PRO A 94 7.15 10.11 7.22
C PRO A 94 7.00 10.25 8.74
N GLU A 95 6.55 11.40 9.21
CA GLU A 95 6.33 11.71 10.62
C GLU A 95 5.19 10.91 11.29
N LEU A 96 4.36 10.23 10.49
CA LEU A 96 3.27 9.38 10.97
C LEU A 96 3.54 7.88 10.76
N LEU A 97 4.70 7.53 10.18
CA LEU A 97 5.10 6.14 9.99
C LEU A 97 5.79 5.59 11.24
N PRO A 98 5.62 4.29 11.54
CA PRO A 98 6.51 3.57 12.44
C PRO A 98 7.95 3.63 11.94
N GLU A 99 8.92 3.60 12.87
CA GLU A 99 10.36 3.73 12.56
C GLU A 99 10.87 2.65 11.58
N ASP A 100 10.32 1.43 11.65
CA ASP A 100 10.73 0.25 10.89
C ASP A 100 9.74 -0.10 9.76
N TRP A 101 9.11 0.91 9.17
CA TRP A 101 8.07 0.72 8.15
C TRP A 101 8.59 0.03 6.88
N PRO A 102 8.07 -1.16 6.51
CA PRO A 102 8.62 -1.98 5.42
C PRO A 102 8.18 -1.54 4.01
N GLY A 103 7.42 -0.44 3.90
CA GLY A 103 6.79 -0.08 2.63
C GLY A 103 7.77 0.28 1.51
N ALA A 104 8.91 0.92 1.82
CA ALA A 104 9.93 1.24 0.83
C ALA A 104 10.68 -0.02 0.37
N GLU A 105 11.01 -0.90 1.32
CA GLU A 105 11.68 -2.17 1.07
C GLU A 105 10.84 -3.08 0.18
N LEU A 106 9.55 -3.27 0.50
CA LEU A 106 8.64 -4.09 -0.30
C LEU A 106 8.55 -3.61 -1.75
N ARG A 107 8.43 -2.29 -1.98
CA ARG A 107 8.39 -1.71 -3.34
C ARG A 107 9.68 -1.95 -4.10
N LYS A 108 10.83 -1.84 -3.42
CA LYS A 108 12.15 -2.08 -4.01
C LYS A 108 12.29 -3.54 -4.43
N LEU A 109 12.07 -4.49 -3.51
CA LEU A 109 12.16 -5.92 -3.80
C LEU A 109 11.19 -6.34 -4.90
N TYR A 110 9.96 -5.81 -4.88
CA TYR A 110 8.99 -6.06 -5.94
C TYR A 110 9.47 -5.59 -7.32
N ALA A 111 10.09 -4.41 -7.42
CA ALA A 111 10.60 -3.89 -8.67
C ALA A 111 11.76 -4.74 -9.22
N GLU A 112 12.69 -5.15 -8.34
CA GLU A 112 13.82 -6.03 -8.68
C GLU A 112 13.34 -7.42 -9.11
N PHE A 113 12.39 -8.00 -8.37
CA PHE A 113 11.77 -9.27 -8.70
C PHE A 113 11.04 -9.20 -10.05
N SER A 114 10.22 -8.17 -10.27
CA SER A 114 9.42 -8.01 -11.49
C SER A 114 10.28 -7.91 -12.76
N ALA A 115 11.40 -7.19 -12.68
CA ALA A 115 12.35 -7.08 -13.80
C ALA A 115 12.94 -8.46 -14.16
N THR A 116 13.34 -9.22 -13.16
CA THR A 116 13.90 -10.57 -13.33
C THR A 116 12.84 -11.55 -13.82
N TYR A 117 11.64 -11.51 -13.24
CA TYR A 117 10.53 -12.39 -13.57
C TYR A 117 10.02 -12.20 -15.00
N THR A 118 9.94 -10.94 -15.47
CA THR A 118 9.56 -10.62 -16.86
C THR A 118 10.56 -11.18 -17.87
N LYS A 119 11.85 -11.27 -17.52
CA LYS A 119 12.86 -11.93 -18.35
C LYS A 119 12.61 -13.44 -18.41
N ARG A 120 12.42 -14.10 -17.27
CA ARG A 120 12.13 -15.54 -17.20
C ARG A 120 10.86 -15.94 -17.97
N LEU A 121 9.81 -15.12 -17.88
CA LEU A 121 8.57 -15.34 -18.64
C LEU A 121 8.80 -15.27 -20.15
N ARG A 122 9.59 -14.29 -20.62
CA ARG A 122 9.95 -14.19 -22.05
C ARG A 122 10.69 -15.42 -22.53
N ASP A 123 11.70 -15.86 -21.76
CA ASP A 123 12.50 -17.05 -22.08
C ASP A 123 11.63 -18.32 -22.14
N TYR A 124 10.65 -18.46 -21.26
CA TYR A 124 9.68 -19.58 -21.27
C TYR A 124 8.70 -19.53 -22.45
N SER A 125 8.28 -18.33 -22.89
CA SER A 125 7.31 -18.16 -23.99
C SER A 125 7.94 -18.17 -25.39
N GLY A 126 9.26 -18.00 -25.48
CA GLY A 126 10.00 -17.92 -26.74
C GLY A 126 10.68 -19.22 -27.18
N GLY A 127 10.60 -20.28 -26.36
CA GLY A 127 11.02 -21.65 -26.70
C GLY A 127 9.83 -22.55 -26.96
#